data_AF-A0A524K773-F1
#
_entry.id   AF-A0A524K773-F1
#
_cell.length_a   1.000
_cell.length_b   1.000
_cell.length_c   1.000
_cell.angle_alpha   90.00
_cell.angle_beta   90.00
_cell.angle_gamma   90.00
#
_symmetry.space_group_name_H-M   'P 1'
#
loop_
_entity.id
_entity.type
_entity.pdbx_description
1 polymer ?
#
loop_
_entity_poly.entity_id
_entity_poly.type
_entity_poly.pdbx_seq_one_letter_code
_entity_poly.pdbx_strand_id
1 'polypeptide(L)'
;MLIGKSRQIHVARAAKFHRVLHVSTVHSPTDTRILYRECRSLANHGYDVALLACGDVSADVGSIRVLSLPRPPTRLHRFTVSAFRAVRAAWRENADIYHFHDPELVPWMLLLRLRGKPVIFDVHEDIGGSLAERTWIPRGLRTITGRVARAIVVLSSRWYYVVFAERSYPSVYQGINKFRV
;
A
#
# COMPACT_ATOMS: atom_id res chain seq x y z
N MET A 1 -23.08 60.25 1.41
CA MET A 1 -23.78 58.95 1.53
C MET A 1 -22.73 57.86 1.53
N LEU A 2 -22.56 57.18 2.67
CA LEU A 2 -21.53 56.15 2.92
C LEU A 2 -21.94 54.78 2.33
N ILE A 3 -20.96 53.87 2.30
CA ILE A 3 -21.04 52.39 2.25
C ILE A 3 -21.16 51.81 0.82
N GLY A 4 -20.31 50.88 0.34
CA GLY A 4 -19.28 50.10 1.00
C GLY A 4 -18.40 49.35 -0.02
N LYS A 5 -17.10 49.32 0.24
CA LYS A 5 -16.15 48.41 -0.41
C LYS A 5 -16.50 46.98 0.00
N SER A 6 -17.00 46.19 -0.94
CA SER A 6 -17.20 44.74 -0.76
C SER A 6 -15.84 44.09 -0.57
N ARG A 7 -15.49 43.78 0.68
CA ARG A 7 -14.31 42.98 1.02
C ARG A 7 -14.61 41.53 0.59
N GLN A 8 -14.04 41.11 -0.54
CA GLN A 8 -13.93 39.68 -0.82
C GLN A 8 -12.98 39.07 0.20
N ILE A 9 -13.54 38.37 1.18
CA ILE A 9 -12.79 37.57 2.13
C ILE A 9 -12.41 36.29 1.39
N HIS A 10 -11.28 36.30 0.68
CA HIS A 10 -10.66 35.07 0.22
C HIS A 10 -10.14 34.33 1.47
N VAL A 11 -10.99 33.51 2.07
CA VAL A 11 -10.51 32.45 2.96
C VAL A 11 -9.76 31.47 2.05
N ALA A 12 -8.44 31.65 1.94
CA ALA A 12 -7.58 30.66 1.32
C ALA A 12 -7.80 29.34 2.08
N ARG A 13 -8.55 28.41 1.50
CA ARG A 13 -8.49 27.00 1.91
C ARG A 13 -7.02 26.63 1.76
N ALA A 14 -6.32 26.44 2.88
CA ALA A 14 -5.01 25.81 2.85
C ALA A 14 -5.15 24.55 2.00
N ALA A 15 -4.35 24.44 0.94
CA ALA A 15 -4.39 23.27 0.07
C ALA A 15 -4.20 22.05 0.96
N LYS A 16 -5.26 21.23 1.10
CA LYS A 16 -5.21 20.03 1.92
C LYS A 16 -4.39 19.02 1.14
N PHE A 17 -3.08 19.01 1.35
CA PHE A 17 -2.23 17.97 0.82
C PHE A 17 -2.64 16.64 1.47
N HIS A 18 -3.14 15.72 0.66
CA HIS A 18 -3.49 14.40 1.15
C HIS A 18 -2.21 13.69 1.57
N ARG A 19 -2.18 13.22 2.82
CA ARG A 19 -1.10 12.38 3.33
C ARG A 19 -1.28 10.96 2.83
N VAL A 20 -0.30 10.45 2.09
CA VAL A 20 -0.31 9.09 1.54
C VAL A 20 0.80 8.29 2.18
N LEU A 21 0.45 7.17 2.82
CA LEU A 21 1.43 6.24 3.38
C LEU A 21 1.48 4.97 2.55
N HIS A 22 2.64 4.70 1.94
CA HIS A 22 2.97 3.42 1.35
C HIS A 22 3.46 2.45 2.42
N VAL A 23 3.01 1.20 2.41
CA VAL A 23 3.36 0.19 3.42
C VAL A 23 3.80 -1.11 2.78
N SER A 24 5.00 -1.57 3.15
CA SER A 24 5.52 -2.89 2.84
C SER A 24 6.33 -3.47 4.01
N THR A 25 6.30 -4.79 4.11
CA THR A 25 7.02 -5.67 5.02
C THR A 25 7.98 -6.63 4.30
N VAL A 26 7.96 -6.65 2.96
CA VAL A 26 8.84 -7.44 2.10
C VAL A 26 9.86 -6.55 1.41
N HIS A 27 9.42 -5.41 0.88
CA HIS A 27 10.24 -4.57 0.02
C HIS A 27 11.22 -3.69 0.80
N SER A 28 12.36 -3.45 0.16
CA SER A 28 13.36 -2.49 0.62
C SER A 28 12.80 -1.07 0.54
N PRO A 29 13.23 -0.16 1.42
CA PRO A 29 12.98 1.27 1.29
C PRO A 29 13.36 1.89 -0.07
N THR A 30 14.30 1.26 -0.77
CA THR A 30 14.81 1.68 -2.09
C THR A 30 14.16 0.94 -3.26
N ASP A 31 13.02 0.29 -3.04
CA ASP A 31 12.32 -0.43 -4.10
C ASP A 31 11.98 0.48 -5.29
N THR A 32 12.35 0.03 -6.50
CA THR A 32 12.21 0.83 -7.74
C THR A 32 10.77 1.15 -8.08
N ARG A 33 9.83 0.24 -7.78
CA ARG A 33 8.41 0.45 -8.02
C ARG A 33 7.85 1.40 -6.96
N ILE A 34 8.02 1.05 -5.69
CA ILE A 34 7.34 1.75 -4.60
C ILE A 34 7.93 3.15 -4.41
N LEU A 35 9.25 3.27 -4.21
CA LEU A 35 9.86 4.57 -3.92
C LEU A 35 9.94 5.45 -5.17
N TYR A 36 10.58 4.95 -6.23
CA TYR A 36 11.00 5.80 -7.35
C TYR A 36 9.91 6.05 -8.39
N ARG A 37 8.97 5.11 -8.58
CA ARG A 37 7.85 5.31 -9.51
C ARG A 37 6.62 5.86 -8.82
N GLU A 38 6.18 5.23 -7.72
CA GLU A 38 4.93 5.63 -7.07
C GLU A 38 5.12 6.81 -6.12
N CYS A 39 5.90 6.63 -5.04
CA CYS A 39 6.05 7.65 -4.01
C CYS A 39 6.61 8.96 -4.59
N ARG A 40 7.63 8.89 -5.44
CA ARG A 40 8.22 10.07 -6.10
C ARG A 40 7.25 10.74 -7.06
N SER A 41 6.46 9.99 -7.82
CA SER A 41 5.43 10.59 -8.68
C SER A 41 4.39 11.35 -7.85
N LEU A 42 3.89 10.73 -6.77
CA LEU A 42 2.95 11.39 -5.87
C LEU A 42 3.55 12.65 -5.21
N ALA A 43 4.78 12.56 -4.72
CA ALA A 43 5.47 13.71 -4.12
C ALA A 43 5.65 14.86 -5.12
N ASN A 44 6.00 14.54 -6.38
CA ASN A 44 6.12 15.53 -7.45
C ASN A 44 4.79 16.19 -7.83
N HIS A 45 3.65 15.54 -7.55
CA HIS A 45 2.30 16.11 -7.71
C HIS A 45 1.79 16.81 -6.43
N GLY A 46 2.67 17.02 -5.44
CA GLY A 46 2.39 17.79 -4.24
C GLY A 46 1.76 17.01 -3.09
N TYR A 47 1.66 15.68 -3.15
CA TYR A 47 1.19 14.90 -2.00
C TYR A 47 2.25 14.84 -0.89
N ASP A 48 1.83 14.79 0.38
CA ASP A 48 2.73 14.49 1.50
C ASP A 48 2.87 12.96 1.60
N VAL A 49 4.00 12.44 1.14
CA VAL A 49 4.22 11.00 0.96
C VAL A 49 5.19 10.46 2.00
N ALA A 50 4.80 9.33 2.61
CA ALA A 50 5.69 8.53 3.43
C ALA A 50 5.72 7.08 2.94
N LEU A 51 6.85 6.40 3.15
CA LEU A 51 7.05 4.98 2.89
C LEU A 51 7.46 4.28 4.19
N LEU A 52 6.69 3.28 4.60
CA LEU A 52 7.02 2.36 5.68
C LEU A 52 7.49 1.03 5.07
N ALA A 53 8.79 0.71 5.20
CA ALA A 53 9.42 -0.42 4.52
C ALA A 53 10.50 -1.10 5.37
N CYS A 54 10.92 -2.33 4.99
CA CYS A 54 11.84 -3.13 5.79
C CYS A 54 13.33 -2.82 5.52
N GLY A 55 14.02 -2.33 6.54
CA GLY A 55 15.44 -1.97 6.49
C GLY A 55 15.65 -0.45 6.45
N ASP A 56 16.92 -0.05 6.44
CA ASP A 56 17.30 1.34 6.55
C ASP A 56 17.52 1.97 5.17
N VAL A 57 17.33 3.29 5.12
CA VAL A 57 17.63 4.09 3.93
C VAL A 57 19.07 4.56 4.02
N SER A 58 19.86 4.23 3.01
CA SER A 58 21.23 4.74 2.82
C SER A 58 21.32 5.90 1.82
N ALA A 59 20.22 6.29 1.18
CA ALA A 59 20.20 7.21 0.05
C ALA A 59 19.33 8.45 0.28
N ASP A 60 19.62 9.52 -0.45
CA ASP A 60 18.77 10.72 -0.49
C ASP A 60 17.45 10.40 -1.20
N VAL A 61 16.36 10.43 -0.42
CA VAL A 61 14.99 10.16 -0.85
C VAL A 61 14.19 11.45 -1.12
N GLY A 62 14.86 12.61 -1.15
CA GLY A 62 14.25 13.90 -1.41
C GLY A 62 13.22 14.26 -0.34
N SER A 63 12.01 14.64 -0.75
CA SER A 63 10.91 15.05 0.14
C SER A 63 10.11 13.89 0.74
N ILE A 64 10.42 12.64 0.41
CA ILE A 64 9.65 11.46 0.85
C ILE A 64 10.16 11.03 2.23
N ARG A 65 9.26 10.97 3.22
CA ARG A 65 9.61 10.44 4.55
C ARG A 65 9.70 8.92 4.49
N VAL A 66 10.76 8.34 5.03
CA VAL A 66 10.90 6.88 5.09
C VAL A 66 10.98 6.40 6.52
N LEU A 67 10.09 5.48 6.86
CA LEU A 67 9.97 4.84 8.16
C LEU A 67 10.51 3.41 8.05
N SER A 68 11.50 3.08 8.87
CA SER A 68 12.15 1.77 8.86
C SER A 68 11.37 0.76 9.71
N LEU A 69 11.16 -0.43 9.15
CA LEU A 69 10.73 -1.62 9.86
C LEU A 69 11.91 -2.60 9.98
N PRO A 70 12.10 -3.24 11.14
CA PRO A 70 13.09 -4.31 11.28
C PRO A 70 12.82 -5.44 10.29
N ARG A 71 13.89 -5.97 9.68
CA ARG A 71 13.77 -7.13 8.81
C ARG A 71 13.29 -8.34 9.62
N PRO A 72 12.26 -9.07 9.15
CA PRO A 72 11.76 -10.25 9.86
C PRO A 72 12.81 -11.37 9.83
N PRO A 73 13.06 -12.05 10.96
CA PRO A 73 13.99 -13.19 11.00
C PRO A 73 13.42 -14.44 10.30
N THR A 74 12.10 -14.57 10.23
CA THR A 74 11.42 -15.72 9.62
C THR A 74 10.18 -15.29 8.83
N ARG A 75 9.72 -16.16 7.93
CA ARG A 75 8.48 -15.93 7.17
C ARG A 75 7.28 -15.80 8.11
N LEU A 76 7.12 -16.70 9.08
CA LEU A 76 6.01 -16.64 10.02
C LEU A 76 6.01 -15.33 10.83
N HIS A 77 7.18 -14.88 11.28
CA HIS A 77 7.33 -13.59 11.93
C HIS A 77 6.92 -12.42 11.02
N ARG A 78 7.18 -12.52 9.70
CA ARG A 78 6.73 -11.53 8.73
C ARG A 78 5.21 -11.41 8.67
N PHE A 79 4.52 -12.54 8.49
CA PHE A 79 3.05 -12.60 8.41
C PHE A 79 2.32 -12.16 9.69
N THR A 80 3.01 -12.24 10.84
CA THR A 80 2.41 -11.97 12.16
C THR A 80 2.96 -10.70 12.78
N VAL A 81 4.15 -10.77 13.39
CA VAL A 81 4.74 -9.69 14.18
C VAL A 81 5.11 -8.48 13.32
N SER A 82 5.76 -8.69 12.16
CA SER A 82 6.14 -7.56 11.30
C SER A 82 4.92 -6.90 10.67
N ALA A 83 3.94 -7.68 10.20
CA ALA A 83 2.68 -7.14 9.69
C ALA A 83 1.89 -6.37 10.76
N PHE A 84 1.84 -6.87 12.00
CA PHE A 84 1.25 -6.14 13.12
C PHE A 84 2.00 -4.84 13.44
N ARG A 85 3.34 -4.88 13.45
CA ARG A 85 4.17 -3.66 13.65
C ARG A 85 3.92 -2.64 12.55
N ALA A 86 3.82 -3.09 11.30
CA ALA A 86 3.55 -2.25 10.15
C ALA A 86 2.20 -1.55 10.29
N VAL A 87 1.12 -2.29 10.55
CA VAL A 87 -0.21 -1.67 10.71
C VAL A 87 -0.27 -0.76 11.94
N ARG A 88 0.43 -1.10 13.04
CA ARG A 88 0.49 -0.25 14.23
C ARG A 88 1.23 1.05 13.97
N ALA A 89 2.32 1.02 13.20
CA ALA A 89 3.02 2.24 12.78
C ALA A 89 2.13 3.06 11.84
N ALA A 90 1.53 2.44 10.82
CA ALA A 90 0.60 3.08 9.91
C ALA A 90 -0.59 3.72 10.62
N TRP A 91 -1.13 3.06 11.66
CA TRP A 91 -2.20 3.59 12.50
C TRP A 91 -1.80 4.90 13.18
N ARG A 92 -0.58 4.98 13.70
CA ARG A 92 -0.06 6.18 14.37
C ARG A 92 0.20 7.33 13.41
N GLU A 93 0.70 7.03 12.21
CA GLU A 93 0.90 8.05 11.16
C GLU A 93 -0.39 8.75 10.76
N ASN A 94 -1.54 8.08 10.94
CA ASN A 94 -2.88 8.64 10.70
C ASN A 94 -3.00 9.33 9.32
N ALA A 95 -2.45 8.69 8.29
CA ALA A 95 -2.51 9.17 6.92
C ALA A 95 -3.96 9.33 6.41
N ASP A 96 -4.14 10.14 5.38
CA ASP A 96 -5.43 10.30 4.71
C ASP A 96 -5.72 9.10 3.80
N ILE A 97 -4.68 8.51 3.19
CA ILE A 97 -4.76 7.35 2.31
C ILE A 97 -3.63 6.37 2.66
N TYR A 98 -3.95 5.08 2.67
CA TYR A 98 -2.96 4.01 2.83
C TYR A 98 -2.85 3.19 1.56
N HIS A 99 -1.63 2.88 1.14
CA HIS A 99 -1.34 2.08 -0.04
C HIS A 99 -0.39 0.94 0.35
N PHE A 100 -0.84 -0.31 0.31
CA PHE A 100 0.00 -1.44 0.71
C PHE A 100 0.29 -2.38 -0.45
N HIS A 101 1.41 -3.07 -0.35
CA HIS A 101 2.04 -3.80 -1.45
C HIS A 101 2.09 -5.30 -1.25
N ASP A 102 2.00 -5.76 0.01
CA ASP A 102 2.24 -7.14 0.35
C ASP A 102 0.94 -7.89 0.72
N PRO A 103 0.72 -9.13 0.24
CA PRO A 103 -0.50 -9.89 0.54
C PRO A 103 -0.69 -10.22 2.01
N GLU A 104 0.39 -10.40 2.78
CA GLU A 104 0.31 -10.64 4.22
C GLU A 104 -0.34 -9.49 4.99
N LEU A 105 -0.33 -8.28 4.44
CA LEU A 105 -0.93 -7.11 5.06
C LEU A 105 -2.45 -7.07 4.84
N VAL A 106 -3.02 -7.83 3.90
CA VAL A 106 -4.46 -7.87 3.62
C VAL A 106 -5.33 -8.01 4.89
N PRO A 107 -5.11 -8.98 5.79
CA PRO A 107 -5.92 -9.07 7.01
C PRO A 107 -5.68 -7.89 7.98
N TRP A 108 -4.46 -7.37 8.05
CA TRP A 108 -4.09 -6.33 9.02
C TRP A 108 -4.58 -4.94 8.60
N MET A 109 -4.51 -4.61 7.31
CA MET A 109 -4.96 -3.32 6.78
C MET A 109 -6.47 -3.11 6.91
N LEU A 110 -7.23 -4.17 7.22
CA LEU A 110 -8.65 -4.10 7.48
C LEU A 110 -8.94 -3.23 8.69
N LEU A 111 -8.04 -3.22 9.68
CA LEU A 111 -8.14 -2.37 10.86
C LEU A 111 -8.20 -0.88 10.48
N LEU A 112 -7.37 -0.44 9.54
CA LEU A 112 -7.37 0.94 9.04
C LEU A 112 -8.63 1.23 8.22
N ARG A 113 -9.07 0.25 7.41
CA ARG A 113 -10.30 0.36 6.64
C ARG A 113 -11.55 0.48 7.50
N LEU A 114 -11.62 -0.28 8.61
CA LEU A 114 -12.69 -0.22 9.61
C LEU A 114 -12.69 1.11 10.38
N ARG A 115 -11.53 1.78 10.47
CA ARG A 115 -11.42 3.17 10.95
C ARG A 115 -11.92 4.22 9.94
N GLY A 116 -12.51 3.78 8.82
CA GLY A 116 -13.02 4.66 7.77
C GLY A 116 -11.95 5.24 6.85
N LYS A 117 -10.71 4.76 6.92
CA LYS A 117 -9.63 5.23 6.05
C LYS A 117 -9.71 4.56 4.67
N PRO A 118 -9.49 5.32 3.57
CA PRO A 118 -9.23 4.73 2.26
C PRO A 118 -7.96 3.87 2.30
N VAL A 119 -8.08 2.64 1.81
CA VAL A 119 -6.96 1.70 1.72
C VAL A 119 -6.92 1.13 0.31
N ILE A 120 -5.75 1.20 -0.30
CA ILE A 120 -5.42 0.72 -1.64
C ILE A 120 -4.49 -0.48 -1.50
N PHE A 121 -4.78 -1.56 -2.21
CA PHE A 121 -3.91 -2.70 -2.37
C PHE A 121 -3.27 -2.68 -3.77
N ASP A 122 -1.95 -2.54 -3.84
CA ASP A 122 -1.20 -2.72 -5.09
C ASP A 122 -0.85 -4.21 -5.27
N VAL A 123 -1.49 -4.84 -6.24
CA VAL A 123 -1.14 -6.19 -6.66
C VAL A 123 -0.15 -6.09 -7.82
N HIS A 124 1.13 -6.15 -7.46
CA HIS A 124 2.21 -6.03 -8.43
C HIS A 124 3.00 -7.31 -8.68
N GLU A 125 2.79 -8.34 -7.86
CA GLU A 125 3.33 -9.69 -8.09
C GLU A 125 2.21 -10.66 -8.51
N ASP A 126 2.47 -11.52 -9.50
CA ASP A 126 1.65 -12.73 -9.70
C ASP A 126 1.97 -13.74 -8.60
N ILE A 127 1.37 -13.52 -7.43
CA ILE A 127 1.59 -14.39 -6.28
C ILE A 127 1.09 -15.81 -6.61
N GLY A 128 0.05 -15.96 -7.43
CA GLY A 128 -0.49 -17.25 -7.85
C GLY A 128 0.46 -18.03 -8.75
N GLY A 129 0.97 -17.38 -9.80
CA GLY A 129 1.94 -17.94 -10.74
C GLY A 129 3.32 -18.16 -10.09
N SER A 130 3.82 -17.18 -9.34
CA SER A 130 5.14 -17.28 -8.69
C SER A 130 5.16 -18.38 -7.62
N LEU A 131 4.10 -18.59 -6.84
CA LEU A 131 4.05 -19.67 -5.84
C LEU A 131 4.04 -21.07 -6.46
N ALA A 132 3.50 -21.23 -7.68
CA ALA A 132 3.50 -22.51 -8.39
C ALA A 132 4.93 -22.93 -8.82
N GLU A 133 5.81 -21.95 -9.05
CA GLU A 133 7.19 -22.16 -9.46
C GLU A 133 8.18 -22.27 -8.28
N ARG A 134 7.78 -21.82 -7.08
CA ARG A 134 8.68 -21.80 -5.91
C ARG A 134 8.93 -23.21 -5.34
N THR A 135 10.19 -23.64 -5.42
CA THR A 135 10.62 -25.00 -5.06
C THR A 135 10.51 -25.35 -3.58
N TRP A 136 10.51 -24.35 -2.69
CA TRP A 136 10.41 -24.53 -1.23
C TRP A 136 9.02 -24.96 -0.74
N ILE A 137 7.99 -24.85 -1.59
CA ILE A 137 6.64 -25.31 -1.27
C ILE A 137 6.49 -26.76 -1.73
N PRO A 138 6.05 -27.68 -0.85
CA PRO A 138 5.77 -29.07 -1.22
C PRO A 138 4.82 -29.12 -2.42
N ARG A 139 5.09 -30.00 -3.40
CA ARG A 139 4.36 -30.03 -4.68
C ARG A 139 2.83 -30.06 -4.51
N GLY A 140 2.30 -30.84 -3.57
CA GLY A 140 0.87 -30.93 -3.30
C GLY A 140 0.25 -29.64 -2.72
N LEU A 141 1.04 -28.81 -2.06
CA LEU A 141 0.59 -27.54 -1.50
C LEU A 141 0.67 -26.37 -2.48
N ARG A 142 1.47 -26.46 -3.56
CA ARG A 142 1.66 -25.36 -4.53
C ARG A 142 0.35 -24.87 -5.16
N THR A 143 -0.50 -25.80 -5.57
CA THR A 143 -1.81 -25.49 -6.15
C THR A 143 -2.75 -24.87 -5.11
N ILE A 144 -2.67 -25.33 -3.86
CA ILE A 144 -3.47 -24.77 -2.76
C ILE A 144 -3.00 -23.36 -2.43
N THR A 145 -1.69 -23.12 -2.32
CA THR A 145 -1.13 -21.80 -2.04
C THR A 145 -1.46 -20.80 -3.13
N GLY A 146 -1.44 -21.22 -4.41
CA GLY A 146 -1.88 -20.37 -5.52
C GLY A 146 -3.36 -20.02 -5.45
N ARG A 147 -4.23 -21.00 -5.11
CA ARG A 147 -5.67 -20.76 -4.92
C ARG A 147 -5.95 -19.84 -3.72
N VAL A 148 -5.25 -20.02 -2.61
CA VAL A 148 -5.38 -19.17 -1.41
C VAL A 148 -4.93 -17.75 -1.72
N ALA A 149 -3.78 -17.56 -2.39
CA ALA A 149 -3.33 -16.25 -2.82
C ALA A 149 -4.38 -15.55 -3.70
N ARG A 150 -4.96 -16.29 -4.65
CA ARG A 150 -6.03 -15.77 -5.50
C ARG A 150 -7.29 -15.41 -4.70
N ALA A 151 -7.70 -16.26 -3.79
CA ALA A 151 -8.84 -16.00 -2.92
C ALA A 151 -8.62 -14.75 -2.06
N ILE A 152 -7.40 -14.55 -1.52
CA ILE A 152 -7.02 -13.37 -0.74
C ILE A 152 -7.22 -12.10 -1.57
N VAL A 153 -6.73 -12.06 -2.82
CA VAL A 153 -6.89 -10.89 -3.71
C VAL A 153 -8.36 -10.64 -4.07
N VAL A 154 -9.12 -11.69 -4.39
CA VAL A 154 -10.54 -11.54 -4.73
C VAL A 154 -11.34 -11.04 -3.52
N LEU A 155 -11.11 -11.61 -2.34
CA LEU A 155 -11.77 -11.20 -1.11
C LEU A 155 -11.39 -9.78 -0.72
N SER A 156 -10.11 -9.40 -0.88
CA SER A 156 -9.61 -8.07 -0.53
C SER A 156 -10.29 -6.95 -1.32
N SER A 157 -10.70 -7.22 -2.57
CA SER A 157 -11.45 -6.26 -3.40
C SER A 157 -12.80 -5.82 -2.82
N ARG A 158 -13.36 -6.60 -1.87
CA ARG A 158 -14.59 -6.22 -1.18
C ARG A 158 -14.36 -5.06 -0.22
N TRP A 159 -13.15 -4.98 0.37
CA TRP A 159 -12.81 -4.03 1.42
C TRP A 159 -11.91 -2.90 0.94
N TYR A 160 -11.02 -3.17 -0.03
CA TYR A 160 -10.00 -2.24 -0.53
C TYR A 160 -10.26 -1.81 -1.98
N TYR A 161 -9.67 -0.69 -2.35
CA TYR A 161 -9.42 -0.38 -3.75
C TYR A 161 -8.23 -1.21 -4.21
N VAL A 162 -8.31 -1.83 -5.39
CA VAL A 162 -7.22 -2.69 -5.89
C VAL A 162 -6.67 -2.08 -7.17
N VAL A 163 -5.35 -1.87 -7.21
CA VAL A 163 -4.60 -1.43 -8.37
C VAL A 163 -3.72 -2.59 -8.83
N PHE A 164 -3.63 -2.81 -10.13
CA PHE A 164 -2.81 -3.88 -10.72
C PHE A 164 -1.66 -3.28 -11.51
N ALA A 165 -0.47 -3.83 -11.33
CA ALA A 165 0.72 -3.41 -12.08
C ALA A 165 0.66 -3.74 -13.57
N GLU A 166 0.07 -4.88 -13.93
CA GLU A 166 -0.04 -5.36 -15.30
C GLU A 166 -1.49 -5.48 -15.76
N ARG A 167 -1.71 -5.15 -17.04
CA ARG A 167 -3.02 -5.23 -17.69
C ARG A 167 -3.54 -6.66 -17.86
N SER A 168 -2.66 -7.66 -17.77
CA SER A 168 -2.99 -9.09 -17.84
C SER A 168 -3.63 -9.60 -16.54
N TYR A 169 -3.26 -9.05 -15.37
CA TYR A 169 -3.71 -9.55 -14.07
C TYR A 169 -5.22 -9.50 -13.83
N PRO A 170 -5.98 -8.48 -14.25
CA PRO A 170 -7.44 -8.49 -14.11
C PRO A 170 -8.11 -9.71 -14.73
N SER A 171 -7.57 -10.26 -15.83
CA SER A 171 -8.11 -11.49 -16.47
C SER A 171 -7.95 -12.74 -15.58
N VAL A 172 -6.95 -12.73 -14.69
CA VAL A 172 -6.69 -13.78 -13.69
C VAL A 172 -7.61 -13.63 -12.48
N TYR A 173 -8.11 -12.42 -12.16
CA TYR A 173 -8.96 -12.16 -11.01
C TYR A 173 -10.40 -11.80 -11.41
N GLN A 174 -11.10 -12.76 -12.04
CA GLN A 174 -12.53 -12.62 -12.38
C GLN A 174 -13.38 -12.35 -11.12
N GLY A 175 -14.24 -11.32 -11.14
CA GLY A 175 -15.23 -11.03 -10.08
C GLY A 175 -14.96 -9.77 -9.22
N ILE A 176 -13.92 -9.01 -9.50
CA ILE A 176 -13.65 -7.72 -8.82
C ILE A 176 -14.41 -6.61 -9.57
N ASN A 177 -15.32 -5.87 -8.91
CA ASN A 177 -16.13 -4.83 -9.58
C ASN A 177 -15.58 -3.40 -9.38
N LYS A 178 -14.45 -3.23 -8.69
CA LYS A 178 -13.84 -1.93 -8.36
C LYS A 178 -12.43 -1.80 -8.93
N PHE A 179 -12.33 -1.91 -10.24
CA PHE A 179 -11.07 -1.66 -10.95
C PHE A 179 -10.98 -0.20 -11.38
N ARG A 180 -9.80 0.41 -11.22
CA ARG A 180 -9.36 1.53 -12.05
C ARG A 180 -7.94 1.22 -12.51
N VAL A 181 -7.75 1.24 -13.83
CA VAL A 181 -6.44 1.22 -14.50
C VAL A 181 -5.92 2.65 -14.54
#